data_AF-A0A7C7YES3-F1
#
_entry.id   AF-A0A7C7YES3-F1
#
_cell.length_a   1.000
_cell.length_b   1.000
_cell.length_c   1.000
_cell.angle_alpha   90.00
_cell.angle_beta   90.00
_cell.angle_gamma   90.00
#
_symmetry.space_group_name_H-M   'P 1'
#
loop_
_entity.id
_entity.type
_entity.pdbx_description
1 polymer ?
#
loop_
_entity_poly.entity_id
_entity_poly.type
_entity_poly.pdbx_seq_one_letter_code
_entity_poly.pdbx_strand_id
1 'polypeptide(L)'
;MVGSQQVFSRQKRSRGPLVLIRPAQFLVVLAIVLGWSMREDRWFVPQEGVGYAFGVGGLGLMTLLLFYPLRKRFRLIRNWGRLSDWFEVHMLFGLIGPLAILYHANFRLGSLNANVALVTTLTVAASGVIGRVIYRHIHEQLSGRKKTLTEMRMGLDATRETLSGDEAVALVRDSLVAFEEGLLGRSSKRISFLSVMIVTPWKARATRGRAFRSLNRHQPTLGTDQVKKAQESVRKYLRAVRSVADFSVYERIFGLWHIAHLPLAVLLYGTAIIHVVAVHMY
;
A
#
# COMPACT_ATOMS: atom_id res chain seq x y z
N MET A 1 -3.28 -11.60 51.39
CA MET A 1 -3.78 -12.51 50.34
C MET A 1 -4.63 -11.73 49.34
N VAL A 2 -4.02 -11.08 48.35
CA VAL A 2 -4.70 -10.54 47.16
C VAL A 2 -3.66 -10.52 46.04
N GLY A 3 -3.91 -11.21 44.94
CA GLY A 3 -2.93 -11.29 43.85
C GLY A 3 -3.50 -11.89 42.57
N SER A 4 -3.77 -11.00 41.61
CA SER A 4 -3.78 -11.22 40.16
C SER A 4 -4.80 -12.21 39.58
N GLN A 5 -6.01 -11.71 39.30
CA GLN A 5 -6.77 -12.22 38.15
C GLN A 5 -6.18 -11.66 36.84
N GLN A 6 -5.88 -12.58 35.93
CA GLN A 6 -5.42 -12.28 34.58
C GLN A 6 -6.52 -11.63 33.75
N VAL A 7 -6.31 -10.37 33.35
CA VAL A 7 -7.09 -9.74 32.28
C VAL A 7 -6.39 -10.01 30.95
N PHE A 8 -6.56 -11.21 30.40
CA PHE A 8 -6.38 -11.44 28.97
C PHE A 8 -7.57 -10.82 28.25
N SER A 9 -7.46 -9.52 27.93
CA SER A 9 -8.41 -8.89 27.02
C SER A 9 -8.27 -9.56 25.65
N ARG A 10 -9.26 -10.41 25.34
CA ARG A 10 -9.46 -11.01 24.02
C ARG A 10 -9.83 -9.85 23.09
N GLN A 11 -8.81 -9.19 22.53
CA GLN A 11 -8.96 -8.08 21.60
C GLN A 11 -9.73 -8.63 20.39
N LYS A 12 -11.02 -8.29 20.32
CA LYS A 12 -11.93 -8.65 19.22
C LYS A 12 -11.23 -8.18 17.94
N ARG A 13 -10.65 -9.10 17.17
CA ARG A 13 -10.21 -8.84 15.79
C ARG A 13 -11.48 -8.41 15.05
N SER A 14 -11.75 -7.11 15.01
CA SER A 14 -12.65 -6.57 14.01
C SER A 14 -12.07 -7.04 12.68
N ARG A 15 -12.77 -7.95 12.01
CA ARG A 15 -12.46 -8.27 10.62
C ARG A 15 -12.65 -6.95 9.90
N GLY A 16 -11.55 -6.24 9.68
CA GLY A 16 -11.59 -4.93 9.07
C GLY A 16 -12.27 -4.99 7.70
N PRO A 17 -12.88 -3.90 7.24
CA PRO A 17 -13.57 -3.84 5.94
C PRO A 17 -12.64 -4.15 4.73
N LEU A 18 -11.33 -4.18 4.97
CA LEU A 18 -10.25 -4.67 4.09
C LEU A 18 -10.35 -6.13 3.58
N VAL A 19 -11.20 -6.99 4.14
CA VAL A 19 -11.34 -8.40 3.70
C VAL A 19 -12.04 -8.53 2.35
N LEU A 20 -12.95 -7.61 2.01
CA LEU A 20 -13.84 -7.75 0.85
C LEU A 20 -13.16 -7.47 -0.51
N ILE A 21 -12.11 -6.64 -0.52
CA ILE A 21 -11.51 -6.18 -1.78
C ILE A 21 -10.46 -7.16 -2.34
N ARG A 22 -10.01 -8.15 -1.57
CA ARG A 22 -9.18 -9.26 -2.11
C ARG A 22 -9.97 -10.20 -3.01
N PRO A 23 -11.10 -10.79 -2.57
CA PRO A 23 -11.91 -11.61 -3.46
C PRO A 23 -12.41 -10.82 -4.67
N ALA A 24 -12.72 -9.52 -4.51
CA ALA A 24 -13.09 -8.65 -5.63
C ALA A 24 -12.03 -8.59 -6.75
N GLN A 25 -10.73 -8.56 -6.40
CA GLN A 25 -9.65 -8.58 -7.40
C GLN A 25 -9.61 -9.90 -8.17
N PHE A 26 -9.73 -11.03 -7.48
CA PHE A 26 -9.78 -12.35 -8.12
C PHE A 26 -11.01 -12.48 -9.02
N LEU A 27 -12.17 -12.00 -8.57
CA LEU A 27 -13.40 -12.00 -9.36
C LEU A 27 -13.28 -11.14 -10.62
N VAL A 28 -12.60 -10.00 -10.54
CA VAL A 28 -12.37 -9.15 -11.72
C VAL A 28 -11.40 -9.80 -12.70
N VAL A 29 -10.31 -10.42 -12.23
CA VAL A 29 -9.42 -11.20 -13.11
C VAL A 29 -10.19 -12.34 -13.78
N LEU A 30 -11.01 -13.07 -13.01
CA LEU A 30 -11.87 -14.12 -13.56
C LEU A 30 -12.84 -13.56 -14.61
N ALA A 31 -13.49 -12.43 -14.33
CA ALA A 31 -14.40 -11.78 -15.28
C ALA A 31 -13.68 -11.34 -16.56
N ILE A 32 -12.45 -10.81 -16.46
CA ILE A 32 -11.62 -10.48 -17.62
C ILE A 32 -11.34 -11.74 -18.46
N VAL A 33 -10.97 -12.86 -17.82
CA VAL A 33 -10.69 -14.12 -18.53
C VAL A 33 -11.96 -14.66 -19.21
N LEU A 34 -13.10 -14.63 -18.52
CA LEU A 34 -14.38 -15.06 -19.09
C LEU A 34 -14.81 -14.16 -20.26
N GLY A 35 -14.77 -12.84 -20.08
CA GLY A 35 -15.09 -11.87 -21.14
C GLY A 35 -14.17 -12.02 -22.36
N TRP A 36 -12.88 -12.24 -22.13
CA TRP A 36 -11.92 -12.51 -23.21
C TRP A 36 -12.24 -13.81 -23.96
N SER A 37 -12.74 -14.84 -23.28
CA SER A 37 -13.15 -16.10 -23.90
C SER A 37 -14.43 -15.97 -24.71
N MET A 38 -15.35 -15.10 -24.29
CA MET A 38 -16.65 -14.87 -24.95
C MET A 38 -16.61 -13.74 -25.98
N ARG A 39 -15.43 -13.17 -26.30
CA ARG A 39 -15.27 -12.00 -27.18
C ARG A 39 -15.67 -12.25 -28.65
N GLU A 40 -15.82 -13.51 -29.04
CA GLU A 40 -16.25 -13.92 -30.38
C GLU A 40 -17.78 -13.97 -30.50
N ASP A 41 -18.48 -14.06 -29.37
CA ASP A 41 -19.92 -13.97 -29.31
C ASP A 41 -20.37 -12.52 -29.53
N ARG A 42 -21.32 -12.29 -30.44
CA ARG A 42 -21.83 -10.96 -30.83
C ARG A 42 -22.67 -10.25 -29.74
N TRP A 43 -22.52 -10.62 -28.48
CA TRP A 43 -23.39 -10.13 -27.39
C TRP A 43 -23.03 -8.73 -26.88
N PHE A 44 -21.78 -8.29 -27.08
CA PHE A 44 -21.28 -7.02 -26.54
C PHE A 44 -21.04 -5.99 -27.66
N VAL A 45 -22.08 -5.60 -28.38
CA VAL A 45 -21.95 -4.53 -29.39
C VAL A 45 -21.93 -3.17 -28.67
N PRO A 46 -20.89 -2.33 -28.84
CA PRO A 46 -20.78 -1.07 -28.10
C PRO A 46 -21.96 -0.11 -28.31
N GLN A 47 -22.55 -0.13 -29.50
CA GLN A 47 -23.58 0.82 -29.94
C GLN A 47 -24.99 0.48 -29.45
N GLU A 48 -25.26 -0.77 -29.06
CA GLU A 48 -26.62 -1.24 -28.78
C GLU A 48 -26.66 -2.27 -27.65
N GLY A 49 -27.83 -2.43 -27.02
CA GLY A 49 -28.09 -3.47 -26.04
C GLY A 49 -27.14 -3.46 -24.85
N VAL A 50 -26.55 -4.63 -24.56
CA VAL A 50 -25.76 -4.86 -23.35
C VAL A 50 -24.42 -4.11 -23.37
N GLY A 51 -23.77 -3.99 -24.53
CA GLY A 51 -22.51 -3.25 -24.65
C GLY A 51 -22.67 -1.76 -24.38
N TYR A 52 -23.76 -1.15 -24.86
CA TYR A 52 -24.10 0.24 -24.54
C TYR A 52 -24.37 0.45 -23.04
N ALA A 53 -25.14 -0.45 -22.42
CA ALA A 53 -25.42 -0.41 -20.99
C ALA A 53 -24.15 -0.48 -20.14
N PHE A 54 -23.17 -1.29 -20.54
CA PHE A 54 -21.85 -1.33 -19.90
C PHE A 54 -21.07 -0.02 -20.06
N GLY A 55 -21.18 0.65 -21.21
CA GLY A 55 -20.56 1.95 -21.44
C GLY A 55 -21.12 3.02 -20.50
N VAL A 56 -22.44 3.16 -20.45
CA VAL A 56 -23.13 4.12 -19.56
C VAL A 56 -22.89 3.79 -18.09
N GLY A 57 -23.03 2.51 -17.70
CA GLY A 57 -22.80 2.07 -16.33
C GLY A 57 -21.34 2.24 -15.89
N GLY A 58 -20.39 1.89 -16.76
CA GLY A 58 -18.96 2.07 -16.51
C GLY A 58 -18.59 3.53 -16.33
N LEU A 59 -19.06 4.41 -17.22
CA LEU A 59 -18.87 5.86 -17.10
C LEU A 59 -19.50 6.39 -15.79
N GLY A 60 -20.72 5.98 -15.46
CA GLY A 60 -21.39 6.37 -14.22
C GLY A 60 -20.61 5.99 -12.97
N LEU A 61 -20.12 4.74 -12.89
CA LEU A 61 -19.26 4.28 -11.80
C LEU A 61 -17.96 5.08 -11.72
N MET A 62 -17.37 5.43 -12.85
CA MET A 62 -16.15 6.22 -12.90
C MET A 62 -16.41 7.67 -12.48
N THR A 63 -17.52 8.28 -12.88
CA THR A 63 -17.92 9.60 -12.37
C THR A 63 -18.10 9.58 -10.85
N LEU A 64 -18.64 8.51 -10.28
CA LEU A 64 -18.76 8.35 -8.82
C LEU A 64 -17.39 8.35 -8.11
N LEU A 65 -16.29 8.01 -8.79
CA LEU A 65 -14.94 8.10 -8.22
C LEU A 65 -14.54 9.52 -7.85
N LEU A 66 -15.07 10.53 -8.55
CA LEU A 66 -14.80 11.95 -8.29
C LEU A 66 -15.39 12.43 -6.97
N PHE A 67 -16.38 11.73 -6.41
CA PHE A 67 -16.95 12.07 -5.10
C PHE A 67 -15.94 11.90 -3.97
N TYR A 68 -14.98 10.98 -4.10
CA TYR A 68 -13.91 10.81 -3.10
C TYR A 68 -13.05 12.08 -2.91
N PRO A 69 -12.42 12.66 -3.96
CA PRO A 69 -11.69 13.92 -3.81
C PRO A 69 -12.63 15.10 -3.53
N LEU A 70 -13.85 15.12 -4.10
CA LEU A 70 -14.85 16.17 -3.82
C LEU A 70 -15.18 16.25 -2.32
N ARG A 71 -15.42 15.12 -1.66
CA ARG A 71 -15.73 15.07 -0.23
C ARG A 71 -14.67 15.76 0.62
N LYS A 72 -13.39 15.64 0.26
CA LYS A 72 -12.30 16.30 1.01
C LYS A 72 -12.38 17.83 0.88
N ARG A 73 -12.85 18.33 -0.27
CA ARG A 73 -12.92 19.77 -0.60
C ARG A 73 -14.21 20.43 -0.09
N PHE A 74 -15.36 19.75 -0.15
CA PHE A 74 -16.65 20.32 0.23
C PHE A 74 -16.97 20.14 1.71
N ARG A 75 -17.21 21.25 2.43
CA ARG A 75 -17.46 21.26 3.88
C ARG A 75 -18.74 20.50 4.27
N LEU A 76 -19.76 20.53 3.41
CA LEU A 76 -21.08 19.94 3.67
C LEU A 76 -21.08 18.41 3.76
N ILE A 77 -20.23 17.74 2.97
CA ILE A 77 -20.19 16.26 2.84
C ILE A 77 -19.04 15.65 3.66
N ARG A 78 -18.25 16.51 4.33
CA ARG A 78 -17.06 16.09 5.08
C ARG A 78 -17.39 15.06 6.18
N ASN A 79 -18.54 15.19 6.82
CA ASN A 79 -18.96 14.35 7.95
C ASN A 79 -19.72 13.08 7.54
N TRP A 80 -19.97 12.86 6.24
CA TRP A 80 -20.70 11.68 5.78
C TRP A 80 -19.78 10.45 5.78
N GLY A 81 -20.01 9.53 6.72
CA GLY A 81 -19.31 8.24 6.81
C GLY A 81 -17.82 8.32 7.17
N ARG A 82 -17.15 7.17 7.35
CA ARG A 82 -15.71 7.15 7.66
C ARG A 82 -14.89 7.34 6.40
N LEU A 83 -13.71 7.98 6.49
CA LEU A 83 -12.84 8.16 5.32
C LEU A 83 -12.38 6.83 4.69
N SER A 84 -12.20 5.81 5.52
CA SER A 84 -11.86 4.45 5.08
C SER A 84 -12.93 3.90 4.13
N ASP A 85 -14.20 3.98 4.50
CA ASP A 85 -15.31 3.41 3.72
C ASP A 85 -15.40 4.03 2.32
N TRP A 86 -15.23 5.35 2.21
CA TRP A 86 -15.22 6.04 0.92
C TRP A 86 -14.01 5.70 0.06
N PHE A 87 -12.86 5.48 0.68
CA PHE A 87 -11.68 5.00 -0.04
C PHE A 87 -11.93 3.59 -0.58
N GLU A 88 -12.58 2.71 0.18
CA GLU A 88 -12.92 1.37 -0.29
C GLU A 88 -13.93 1.38 -1.45
N VAL A 89 -14.97 2.23 -1.37
CA VAL A 89 -15.91 2.43 -2.48
C VAL A 89 -15.19 2.94 -3.73
N HIS A 90 -14.28 3.92 -3.57
CA HIS A 90 -13.45 4.40 -4.67
C HIS A 90 -12.60 3.29 -5.29
N MET A 91 -11.99 2.43 -4.48
CA MET A 91 -11.22 1.28 -4.97
C MET A 91 -12.09 0.24 -5.67
N LEU A 92 -13.31 0.01 -5.19
CA LEU A 92 -14.26 -0.94 -5.79
C LEU A 92 -14.74 -0.44 -7.16
N PHE A 93 -15.20 0.80 -7.24
CA PHE A 93 -15.64 1.40 -8.50
C PHE A 93 -14.48 1.60 -9.47
N GLY A 94 -13.26 1.85 -8.98
CA GLY A 94 -12.05 1.94 -9.78
C GLY A 94 -11.60 0.60 -10.37
N LEU A 95 -12.24 -0.50 -9.97
CA LEU A 95 -12.03 -1.83 -10.52
C LEU A 95 -13.21 -2.27 -11.40
N ILE A 96 -14.45 -2.04 -10.97
CA ILE A 96 -15.66 -2.42 -11.71
C ILE A 96 -15.90 -1.52 -12.92
N GLY A 97 -15.66 -0.20 -12.80
CA GLY A 97 -15.85 0.75 -13.91
C GLY A 97 -15.00 0.41 -15.14
N PRO A 98 -13.66 0.26 -15.00
CA PRO A 98 -12.80 -0.18 -16.09
C PRO A 98 -13.15 -1.56 -16.65
N LEU A 99 -13.62 -2.50 -15.81
CA LEU A 99 -14.11 -3.79 -16.27
C LEU A 99 -15.35 -3.63 -17.16
N ALA A 100 -16.33 -2.82 -16.75
CA ALA A 100 -17.49 -2.51 -17.57
C ALA A 100 -17.08 -1.88 -18.91
N ILE A 101 -16.09 -0.97 -18.92
CA ILE A 101 -15.56 -0.38 -20.16
C ILE A 101 -14.89 -1.43 -21.07
N LEU A 102 -14.19 -2.43 -20.50
CA LEU A 102 -13.65 -3.53 -21.30
C LEU A 102 -14.75 -4.35 -21.99
N TYR A 103 -15.85 -4.61 -21.29
CA TYR A 103 -17.03 -5.27 -21.87
C TYR A 103 -17.73 -4.38 -22.91
N HIS A 104 -17.86 -3.07 -22.66
CA HIS A 104 -18.36 -2.11 -23.64
C HIS A 104 -17.54 -2.13 -24.93
N ALA A 105 -16.21 -2.21 -24.83
CA ALA A 105 -15.31 -2.32 -25.97
C ALA A 105 -15.25 -3.73 -26.58
N ASN A 106 -15.96 -4.71 -26.02
CA ASN A 106 -15.87 -6.13 -26.36
C ASN A 106 -14.42 -6.65 -26.42
N PHE A 107 -13.55 -6.14 -25.55
CA PHE A 107 -12.11 -6.44 -25.55
C PHE A 107 -11.39 -6.19 -26.90
N ARG A 108 -11.95 -5.32 -27.76
CA ARG A 108 -11.38 -4.97 -29.06
C ARG A 108 -11.01 -3.50 -29.12
N LEU A 109 -10.06 -3.20 -30.00
CA LEU A 109 -9.72 -1.83 -30.36
C LEU A 109 -10.72 -1.34 -31.41
N GLY A 110 -11.16 -0.09 -31.27
CA GLY A 110 -12.05 0.61 -32.18
C GLY A 110 -11.34 1.80 -32.83
N SER A 111 -12.06 2.91 -32.93
CA SER A 111 -11.53 4.19 -33.42
C SER A 111 -10.43 4.76 -32.52
N LEU A 112 -9.64 5.71 -33.04
CA LEU A 112 -8.50 6.29 -32.31
C LEU A 112 -8.92 6.91 -30.98
N ASN A 113 -10.02 7.68 -30.96
CA ASN A 113 -10.56 8.28 -29.73
C ASN A 113 -11.00 7.21 -28.71
N ALA A 114 -11.64 6.13 -29.15
CA ALA A 114 -12.07 5.02 -28.30
C ALA A 114 -10.86 4.28 -27.70
N ASN A 115 -9.82 4.04 -28.51
CA ASN A 115 -8.59 3.38 -28.08
C ASN A 115 -7.84 4.23 -27.05
N VAL A 116 -7.75 5.55 -27.27
CA VAL A 116 -7.12 6.45 -26.30
C VAL A 116 -7.89 6.42 -24.97
N ALA A 117 -9.23 6.50 -24.99
CA ALA A 117 -10.06 6.41 -23.78
C ALA A 117 -9.94 5.06 -23.05
N LEU A 118 -9.83 3.96 -23.80
CA LEU A 118 -9.63 2.63 -23.24
C LEU A 118 -8.25 2.50 -22.57
N VAL A 119 -7.19 2.91 -23.27
CA VAL A 119 -5.81 2.83 -22.75
C VAL A 119 -5.64 3.71 -21.51
N THR A 120 -6.18 4.93 -21.51
CA THR A 120 -6.11 5.80 -20.32
C THR A 120 -6.89 5.21 -19.15
N THR A 121 -8.07 4.65 -19.40
CA THR A 121 -8.88 3.93 -18.41
C THR A 121 -8.10 2.80 -17.75
N LEU A 122 -7.51 1.90 -18.57
CA LEU A 122 -6.73 0.76 -18.07
C LEU A 122 -5.48 1.21 -17.33
N THR A 123 -4.80 2.26 -17.81
CA THR A 123 -3.60 2.81 -17.18
C THR A 123 -3.91 3.38 -15.80
N VAL A 124 -4.99 4.17 -15.67
CA VAL A 124 -5.43 4.71 -14.37
C VAL A 124 -5.85 3.58 -13.44
N ALA A 125 -6.62 2.61 -13.91
CA ALA A 125 -7.05 1.46 -13.11
C ALA A 125 -5.86 0.67 -12.56
N ALA A 126 -4.88 0.34 -13.42
CA ALA A 126 -3.66 -0.35 -13.04
C ALA A 126 -2.84 0.46 -12.01
N SER A 127 -2.68 1.77 -12.24
CA SER A 127 -2.00 2.64 -11.30
C SER A 127 -2.74 2.75 -9.95
N GLY A 128 -4.07 2.67 -9.94
CA GLY A 128 -4.89 2.62 -8.72
C GLY A 128 -4.66 1.35 -7.91
N VAL A 129 -4.56 0.19 -8.59
CA VAL A 129 -4.20 -1.09 -7.94
C VAL A 129 -2.81 -1.00 -7.29
N ILE A 130 -1.82 -0.39 -7.97
CA ILE A 130 -0.49 -0.14 -7.40
C ILE A 130 -0.60 0.78 -6.17
N GLY A 131 -1.38 1.85 -6.27
CA GLY A 131 -1.67 2.77 -5.17
C GLY A 131 -2.21 2.06 -3.93
N ARG A 132 -3.07 1.06 -4.11
CA ARG A 132 -3.61 0.23 -3.02
C ARG A 132 -2.52 -0.57 -2.31
N VAL A 133 -1.60 -1.18 -3.06
CA VAL A 133 -0.50 -1.95 -2.48
C VAL A 133 0.38 -1.04 -1.62
N ILE A 134 0.67 0.17 -2.10
CA ILE A 134 1.41 1.19 -1.37
C ILE A 134 0.64 1.62 -0.11
N TYR A 135 -0.63 1.99 -0.26
CA TYR A 135 -1.49 2.44 0.83
C TYR A 135 -1.61 1.40 1.95
N ARG A 136 -1.80 0.14 1.57
CA ARG A 136 -1.87 -0.98 2.53
C ARG A 136 -0.59 -1.11 3.34
N HIS A 137 0.58 -0.99 2.72
CA HIS A 137 1.85 -1.08 3.46
C HIS A 137 2.02 0.08 4.44
N ILE A 138 1.69 1.31 4.04
CA ILE A 138 1.73 2.48 4.92
C ILE A 138 0.75 2.29 6.08
N HIS A 139 -0.49 1.90 5.78
CA HIS A 139 -1.54 1.82 6.77
C HIS A 139 -1.43 0.59 7.68
N GLU A 140 -0.95 -0.56 7.20
CA GLU A 140 -0.67 -1.73 8.06
C GLU A 140 0.45 -1.41 9.07
N GLN A 141 1.45 -0.61 8.68
CA GLN A 141 2.46 -0.11 9.63
C GLN A 141 1.88 0.92 10.63
N LEU A 142 0.85 1.68 10.25
CA LEU A 142 0.13 2.65 11.11
C LEU A 142 -0.99 2.03 11.97
N SER A 143 -1.57 0.90 11.56
CA SER A 143 -2.80 0.35 12.18
C SER A 143 -2.53 -0.48 13.44
N GLY A 144 -1.27 -0.81 13.73
CA GLY A 144 -0.86 -1.54 14.94
C GLY A 144 -0.61 -0.67 16.18
N ARG A 145 -0.55 0.64 15.99
CA ARG A 145 -0.43 1.73 16.99
C ARG A 145 -0.36 2.99 16.13
N LYS A 146 -1.07 4.05 16.50
CA LYS A 146 -1.10 5.36 15.82
C LYS A 146 0.28 6.05 15.78
N LYS A 147 1.34 5.36 15.35
CA LYS A 147 2.69 5.87 15.37
C LYS A 147 2.88 6.79 14.18
N THR A 148 2.77 8.08 14.45
CA THR A 148 3.45 9.08 13.64
C THR A 148 4.94 8.72 13.51
N LEU A 149 5.62 9.19 12.47
CA LEU A 149 7.09 9.03 12.33
C LEU A 149 7.83 9.38 13.62
N THR A 150 7.33 10.42 14.31
CA THR A 150 7.80 10.87 15.62
C THR A 150 7.73 9.76 16.65
N GLU A 151 6.59 9.08 16.82
CA GLU A 151 6.45 7.96 17.76
C GLU A 151 7.29 6.73 17.39
N MET A 152 7.54 6.49 16.09
CA MET A 152 8.46 5.42 15.68
C MET A 152 9.91 5.76 16.02
N ARG A 153 10.31 7.02 15.82
CA ARG A 153 11.63 7.52 16.24
C ARG A 153 11.79 7.50 17.76
N MET A 154 10.80 7.98 18.51
CA MET A 154 10.80 7.88 19.98
C MET A 154 10.90 6.44 20.47
N GLY A 155 10.22 5.50 19.80
CA GLY A 155 10.34 4.07 20.13
C GLY A 155 11.71 3.48 19.78
N LEU A 156 12.35 3.97 18.72
CA LEU A 156 13.73 3.63 18.38
C LEU A 156 14.69 4.19 19.44
N ASP A 157 14.51 5.44 19.86
CA ASP A 157 15.31 6.10 20.90
C ASP A 157 15.19 5.38 22.25
N ALA A 158 13.97 5.00 22.66
CA ALA A 158 13.76 4.18 23.87
C ALA A 158 14.45 2.80 23.76
N THR A 159 14.44 2.20 22.58
CA THR A 159 15.16 0.94 22.34
C THR A 159 16.68 1.16 22.41
N ARG A 160 17.18 2.28 21.88
CA ARG A 160 18.59 2.69 21.92
C ARG A 160 19.07 2.91 23.35
N GLU A 161 18.26 3.56 24.18
CA GLU A 161 18.56 3.77 25.60
C GLU A 161 18.63 2.42 26.35
N THR A 162 17.65 1.53 26.11
CA THR A 162 17.66 0.17 26.68
C THR A 162 18.91 -0.63 26.27
N LEU A 163 19.39 -0.45 25.05
CA LEU A 163 20.62 -1.09 24.55
C LEU A 163 21.89 -0.53 25.19
N SER A 164 21.86 0.72 25.68
CA SER A 164 23.06 1.42 26.17
C SER A 164 23.46 0.96 27.58
N GLY A 165 22.54 0.36 28.33
CA GLY A 165 22.79 -0.16 29.68
C GLY A 165 23.22 -1.63 29.77
N ASP A 166 23.40 -2.34 28.65
CA ASP A 166 23.71 -3.77 28.62
C ASP A 166 25.14 -4.00 28.07
N GLU A 167 26.06 -4.51 28.91
CA GLU A 167 27.45 -4.79 28.54
C GLU A 167 27.57 -5.79 27.38
N ALA A 168 26.67 -6.78 27.30
CA ALA A 168 26.67 -7.74 26.19
C ALA A 168 26.34 -7.04 24.86
N VAL A 169 25.49 -6.03 24.90
CA VAL A 169 25.08 -5.24 23.73
C VAL A 169 26.16 -4.24 23.32
N ALA A 170 26.97 -3.75 24.26
CA ALA A 170 28.10 -2.85 23.96
C ALA A 170 29.04 -3.44 22.90
N LEU A 171 29.26 -4.77 22.93
CA LEU A 171 30.09 -5.51 21.96
C LEU A 171 29.57 -5.44 20.51
N VAL A 172 28.28 -5.18 20.31
CA VAL A 172 27.65 -5.14 18.99
C VAL A 172 27.12 -3.76 18.63
N ARG A 173 27.19 -2.79 19.55
CA ARG A 173 26.65 -1.43 19.41
C ARG A 173 27.15 -0.74 18.15
N ASP A 174 28.44 -0.77 17.87
CA ASP A 174 29.00 -0.06 16.72
C ASP A 174 28.48 -0.62 15.39
N SER A 175 28.26 -1.94 15.32
CA SER A 175 27.66 -2.59 14.15
C SER A 175 26.18 -2.23 13.96
N LEU A 176 25.47 -1.94 15.05
CA LEU A 176 24.07 -1.52 15.06
C LEU A 176 23.94 -0.04 14.66
N VAL A 177 24.80 0.82 15.21
CA VAL A 177 24.85 2.26 14.89
C VAL A 177 25.25 2.46 13.44
N ALA A 178 26.27 1.75 12.93
CA ALA A 178 26.65 1.83 11.52
C ALA A 178 25.52 1.41 10.56
N PHE A 179 24.68 0.44 10.99
CA PHE A 179 23.49 0.06 10.23
C PHE A 179 22.40 1.14 10.28
N GLU A 180 22.17 1.74 11.45
CA GLU A 180 21.24 2.87 11.62
C GLU A 180 21.66 4.07 10.76
N GLU A 181 22.91 4.52 10.87
CA GLU A 181 23.43 5.66 10.11
C GLU A 181 23.36 5.43 8.60
N GLY A 182 23.66 4.21 8.15
CA GLY A 182 23.55 3.83 6.75
C GLY A 182 22.12 3.87 6.19
N LEU A 183 21.09 3.83 7.05
CA LEU A 183 19.68 3.84 6.64
C LEU A 183 18.96 5.15 6.93
N LEU A 184 19.23 5.77 8.09
CA LEU A 184 18.52 6.93 8.62
C LEU A 184 19.37 8.21 8.63
N GLY A 185 20.68 8.12 8.39
CA GLY A 185 21.59 9.28 8.42
C GLY A 185 21.28 10.36 7.39
N ARG A 186 21.88 11.55 7.53
CA ARG A 186 21.64 12.74 6.68
C ARG A 186 21.80 12.50 5.16
N SER A 187 22.55 11.48 4.74
CA SER A 187 22.69 11.05 3.34
C SER A 187 21.42 10.36 2.77
N SER A 188 20.42 10.10 3.62
CA SER A 188 19.14 9.44 3.32
C SER A 188 18.29 10.10 2.21
N LYS A 189 18.59 11.35 1.83
CA LYS A 189 17.98 11.96 0.64
C LYS A 189 18.34 11.23 -0.66
N ARG A 190 19.45 10.47 -0.70
CA ARG A 190 19.94 9.74 -1.88
C ARG A 190 19.73 8.22 -1.84
N ILE A 191 19.17 7.68 -0.76
CA ILE A 191 18.93 6.24 -0.66
C ILE A 191 17.82 5.85 -1.63
N SER A 192 18.17 5.06 -2.64
CA SER A 192 17.22 4.56 -3.64
C SER A 192 16.18 3.64 -3.00
N PHE A 193 14.92 3.78 -3.39
CA PHE A 193 13.81 2.91 -2.98
C PHE A 193 14.17 1.42 -3.12
N LEU A 194 14.80 1.02 -4.24
CA LEU A 194 15.20 -0.36 -4.47
C LEU A 194 16.20 -0.84 -3.42
N SER A 195 17.10 0.03 -2.96
CA SER A 195 18.09 -0.33 -1.94
C SER A 195 17.42 -0.59 -0.58
N VAL A 196 16.37 0.15 -0.23
CA VAL A 196 15.62 -0.09 1.02
C VAL A 196 14.79 -1.36 0.95
N MET A 197 14.16 -1.64 -0.19
CA MET A 197 13.35 -2.86 -0.32
C MET A 197 14.18 -4.13 -0.49
N ILE A 198 15.25 -4.07 -1.28
CA ILE A 198 15.98 -5.25 -1.72
C ILE A 198 17.24 -5.46 -0.87
N VAL A 199 18.00 -4.41 -0.59
CA VAL A 199 19.32 -4.54 0.06
C VAL A 199 19.22 -4.51 1.59
N THR A 200 18.35 -3.67 2.16
CA THR A 200 18.19 -3.54 3.61
C THR A 200 17.79 -4.83 4.32
N PRO A 201 16.89 -5.69 3.81
CA PRO A 201 16.58 -6.96 4.45
C PRO A 201 17.79 -7.89 4.55
N TRP A 202 18.68 -7.85 3.54
CA TRP A 202 19.91 -8.64 3.52
C TRP A 202 20.96 -8.05 4.45
N LYS A 203 21.17 -6.74 4.41
CA LYS A 203 22.05 -6.04 5.36
C LYS A 203 21.61 -6.26 6.81
N ALA A 204 20.30 -6.19 7.09
CA ALA A 204 19.75 -6.47 8.42
C ALA A 204 20.02 -7.92 8.86
N ARG A 205 19.84 -8.91 7.95
CA ARG A 205 20.17 -10.31 8.23
C ARG A 205 21.66 -10.54 8.47
N ALA A 206 22.52 -9.92 7.65
CA ALA A 206 23.96 -10.01 7.78
C ALA A 206 24.46 -9.37 9.09
N THR A 207 23.96 -8.18 9.43
CA THR A 207 24.26 -7.51 10.71
C THR A 207 23.74 -8.31 11.89
N ARG A 208 22.53 -8.87 11.82
CA ARG A 208 22.01 -9.80 12.85
C ARG A 208 22.93 -11.02 13.01
N GLY A 209 23.34 -11.64 11.92
CA GLY A 209 24.22 -12.81 11.95
C GLY A 209 25.62 -12.51 12.50
N ARG A 210 26.16 -11.30 12.23
CA ARG A 210 27.42 -10.84 12.85
C ARG A 210 27.26 -10.57 14.33
N ALA A 211 26.20 -9.86 14.73
CA ALA A 211 25.91 -9.57 16.13
C ALA A 211 25.69 -10.85 16.95
N PHE A 212 24.92 -11.81 16.41
CA PHE A 212 24.63 -13.07 17.10
C PHE A 212 25.89 -13.94 17.23
N ARG A 213 26.75 -13.97 16.21
CA ARG A 213 28.05 -14.66 16.30
C ARG A 213 28.95 -14.03 17.35
N SER A 214 29.01 -12.71 17.42
CA SER A 214 29.78 -11.99 18.45
C SER A 214 29.27 -12.30 19.86
N LEU A 215 27.96 -12.25 20.07
CA LEU A 215 27.32 -12.57 21.34
C LEU A 215 27.52 -14.03 21.76
N ASN A 216 27.34 -14.98 20.83
CA ASN A 216 27.55 -16.41 21.12
C ASN A 216 29.01 -16.74 21.44
N ARG A 217 29.97 -16.02 20.85
CA ARG A 217 31.40 -16.18 21.17
C ARG A 217 31.72 -15.81 22.62
N HIS A 218 30.99 -14.84 23.17
CA HIS A 218 31.13 -14.37 24.56
C HIS A 218 30.08 -14.99 25.50
N GLN A 219 29.37 -16.03 25.06
CA GLN A 219 28.42 -16.76 25.90
C GLN A 219 29.05 -17.36 27.17
N PRO A 220 30.27 -17.93 27.13
CA PRO A 220 30.89 -18.48 28.34
C PRO A 220 31.14 -17.44 29.43
N THR A 221 31.37 -16.18 29.06
CA THR A 221 31.69 -15.08 29.98
C THR A 221 30.45 -14.31 30.45
N LEU A 222 29.43 -14.17 29.59
CA LEU A 222 28.21 -13.39 29.88
C LEU A 222 27.07 -14.26 30.44
N GLY A 223 27.12 -15.57 30.21
CA GLY A 223 26.04 -16.49 30.56
C GLY A 223 24.90 -16.51 29.53
N THR A 224 24.23 -17.67 29.45
CA THR A 224 23.23 -17.96 28.41
C THR A 224 22.03 -17.02 28.42
N ASP A 225 21.57 -16.59 29.60
CA ASP A 225 20.39 -15.74 29.74
C ASP A 225 20.66 -14.28 29.32
N GLN A 226 21.86 -13.77 29.61
CA GLN A 226 22.27 -12.44 29.15
C GLN A 226 22.41 -12.41 27.61
N VAL A 227 23.01 -13.44 27.02
CA VAL A 227 23.12 -13.56 25.55
C VAL A 227 21.74 -13.62 24.89
N LYS A 228 20.78 -14.38 25.44
CA LYS A 228 19.41 -14.42 24.91
C LYS A 228 18.73 -13.05 24.97
N LYS A 229 18.85 -12.34 26.10
CA LYS A 229 18.33 -10.98 26.26
C LYS A 229 18.95 -10.01 25.25
N ALA A 230 20.28 -10.02 25.10
CA ALA A 230 21.00 -9.20 24.13
C ALA A 230 20.55 -9.49 22.68
N GLN A 231 20.37 -10.77 22.32
CA GLN A 231 19.86 -11.17 21.01
C GLN A 231 18.41 -10.70 20.77
N GLU A 232 17.56 -10.69 21.80
CA GLU A 232 16.22 -10.11 21.72
C GLU A 232 16.25 -8.60 21.50
N SER A 233 17.10 -7.89 22.25
CA SER A 233 17.28 -6.45 22.13
C SER A 233 17.80 -6.06 20.74
N VAL A 234 18.82 -6.77 20.22
CA VAL A 234 19.30 -6.62 18.83
C VAL A 234 18.17 -6.83 17.81
N ARG A 235 17.36 -7.88 17.98
CA ARG A 235 16.21 -8.15 17.10
C ARG A 235 15.16 -7.04 17.16
N LYS A 236 14.89 -6.48 18.34
CA LYS A 236 13.92 -5.38 18.51
C LYS A 236 14.44 -4.11 17.84
N TYR A 237 15.71 -3.77 18.06
CA TYR A 237 16.33 -2.57 17.48
C TYR A 237 16.44 -2.62 15.96
N LEU A 238 16.96 -3.71 15.38
CA LEU A 238 17.05 -3.82 13.91
C LEU A 238 15.66 -3.75 13.24
N ARG A 239 14.62 -4.28 13.90
CA ARG A 239 13.23 -4.13 13.43
C ARG A 239 12.74 -2.69 13.55
N ALA A 240 13.05 -2.00 14.64
CA ALA A 240 12.68 -0.59 14.84
C ALA A 240 13.33 0.32 13.79
N VAL A 241 14.64 0.23 13.60
CA VAL A 241 15.39 0.98 12.57
C VAL A 241 14.79 0.72 11.18
N ARG A 242 14.54 -0.54 10.84
CA ARG A 242 13.94 -0.90 9.56
C ARG A 242 12.54 -0.33 9.40
N SER A 243 11.69 -0.38 10.43
CA SER A 243 10.33 0.16 10.34
C SER A 243 10.32 1.67 10.08
N VAL A 244 11.25 2.42 10.69
CA VAL A 244 11.41 3.87 10.43
C VAL A 244 11.86 4.11 8.98
N ALA A 245 12.83 3.33 8.49
CA ALA A 245 13.32 3.45 7.13
C ALA A 245 12.24 3.10 6.09
N ASP A 246 11.55 1.96 6.27
CA ASP A 246 10.48 1.49 5.39
C ASP A 246 9.37 2.54 5.30
N PHE A 247 8.92 3.10 6.43
CA PHE A 247 7.89 4.14 6.43
C PHE A 247 8.28 5.34 5.56
N SER A 248 9.50 5.88 5.75
CA SER A 248 9.94 7.06 5.01
C SER A 248 9.99 6.85 3.49
N VAL A 249 10.27 5.63 3.06
CA VAL A 249 10.30 5.26 1.64
C VAL A 249 8.89 5.12 1.08
N TYR A 250 8.00 4.42 1.79
CA TYR A 250 6.62 4.29 1.34
C TYR A 250 5.89 5.64 1.30
N GLU A 251 6.16 6.55 2.24
CA GLU A 251 5.64 7.92 2.21
C GLU A 251 6.07 8.66 0.94
N ARG A 252 7.36 8.60 0.57
CA ARG A 252 7.87 9.20 -0.67
C ARG A 252 7.21 8.60 -1.91
N ILE A 253 7.10 7.26 -1.97
CA ILE A 253 6.45 6.56 -3.08
C ILE A 253 4.98 6.96 -3.18
N PHE A 254 4.29 7.07 -2.06
CA PHE A 254 2.90 7.49 -2.04
C PHE A 254 2.73 8.92 -2.55
N GLY A 255 3.63 9.83 -2.17
CA GLY A 255 3.68 11.18 -2.72
C GLY A 255 3.87 11.19 -4.25
N LEU A 256 4.87 10.45 -4.75
CA LEU A 256 5.15 10.31 -6.19
C LEU A 256 3.97 9.67 -6.95
N TRP A 257 3.40 8.61 -6.39
CA TRP A 257 2.23 7.95 -6.95
C TRP A 257 1.06 8.92 -7.06
N HIS A 258 0.79 9.71 -6.01
CA HIS A 258 -0.32 10.66 -6.03
C HIS A 258 -0.11 11.77 -7.09
N ILE A 259 1.14 12.25 -7.25
CA ILE A 259 1.52 13.22 -8.29
C ILE A 259 1.32 12.64 -9.69
N ALA A 260 1.61 11.36 -9.91
CA ALA A 260 1.45 10.71 -11.21
C ALA A 260 0.00 10.29 -11.50
N HIS A 261 -0.72 9.79 -10.49
CA HIS A 261 -2.07 9.26 -10.64
C HIS A 261 -3.10 10.35 -10.94
N LEU A 262 -2.97 11.54 -10.33
CA LEU A 262 -3.92 12.62 -10.50
C LEU A 262 -3.99 13.16 -11.95
N PRO A 263 -2.88 13.49 -12.63
CA PRO A 263 -2.89 13.88 -14.04
C PRO A 263 -3.45 12.79 -14.96
N LEU A 264 -3.12 11.51 -14.71
CA LEU A 264 -3.67 10.40 -15.47
C LEU A 264 -5.19 10.31 -15.33
N ALA A 265 -5.72 10.53 -14.13
CA ALA A 265 -7.16 10.59 -13.91
C ALA A 265 -7.80 11.75 -14.68
N VAL A 266 -7.19 12.94 -14.68
CA VAL A 266 -7.68 14.09 -15.46
C VAL A 266 -7.70 13.77 -16.95
N LEU A 267 -6.61 13.18 -17.48
CA LEU A 267 -6.51 12.77 -18.87
C LEU A 267 -7.61 11.77 -19.23
N LEU A 268 -7.85 10.77 -18.37
CA LEU A 268 -8.92 9.79 -18.55
C LEU A 268 -10.28 10.46 -18.73
N TYR A 269 -10.68 11.37 -17.82
CA TYR A 269 -11.98 12.03 -17.95
C TYR A 269 -12.07 12.90 -19.21
N GLY A 270 -10.98 13.61 -19.57
CA GLY A 270 -10.93 14.36 -20.82
C GLY A 270 -11.14 13.47 -22.04
N THR A 271 -10.46 12.32 -22.10
CA THR A 271 -10.59 11.36 -23.21
C THR A 271 -11.95 10.69 -23.24
N ALA A 272 -12.55 10.40 -22.08
CA ALA A 272 -13.89 9.83 -21.98
C ALA A 272 -14.96 10.80 -22.49
N ILE A 273 -14.87 12.09 -22.11
CA ILE A 273 -15.79 13.12 -22.61
C ILE A 273 -15.69 13.25 -24.13
N ILE A 274 -14.47 13.33 -24.67
CA ILE A 274 -14.25 13.42 -26.12
C ILE A 274 -14.81 12.19 -26.83
N HIS A 275 -14.61 10.99 -26.28
CA HIS A 275 -15.15 9.75 -26.85
C HIS A 275 -16.69 9.78 -26.90
N VAL A 276 -17.36 10.13 -25.80
CA VAL A 276 -18.82 10.22 -25.74
C VAL A 276 -19.35 11.25 -26.72
N VAL A 277 -18.78 12.47 -26.74
CA VAL A 277 -19.21 13.54 -27.65
C VAL A 277 -19.03 13.12 -29.10
N ALA A 278 -17.88 12.54 -29.46
CA ALA A 278 -17.60 12.12 -30.82
C ALA A 278 -18.57 11.04 -31.31
N VAL A 279 -18.97 10.09 -30.46
CA VAL A 279 -19.93 9.03 -30.83
C VAL A 279 -21.37 9.55 -30.94
N HIS A 280 -21.71 10.68 -30.31
CA HIS A 280 -23.07 11.26 -30.41
C HIS A 280 -23.18 12.34 -31.49
N MET A 281 -22.06 12.91 -31.93
CA MET A 281 -22.03 13.92 -32.99
C MET A 281 -21.91 13.33 -34.40
N TYR A 282 -21.36 12.12 -34.54
CA TYR A 282 -21.10 11.43 -35.80
C TYR A 282 -21.70 10.03 -35.76
#